data_AF-A0A7J7TP31-F1
#
_entry.id   AF-A0A7J7TP31-F1
#
_cell.length_a   1.000
_cell.length_b   1.000
_cell.length_c   1.000
_cell.angle_alpha   90.00
_cell.angle_beta   90.00
_cell.angle_gamma   90.00
#
_symmetry.space_group_name_H-M   'P 1'
#
loop_
_entity.id
_entity.type
_entity.pdbx_description
1 polymer ?
#
loop_
_entity_poly.entity_id
_entity_poly.type
_entity_poly.pdbx_seq_one_letter_code
_entity_poly.pdbx_strand_id
1 'polypeptide(L)'
;MATLCLTVNSGDPPLGALLAVEHVKDNVSIFVEEGKENILRVSENVVFTDINSILRYLARVALTARLYGSNLMEHTEIDHWMEFSATKLSSCHLFPSAINELNHCLSLRTYLVGNSLSLADLCVWATLKGTAAWQEQLQQNSAPVHVKRWFGFLEAQQAFQSVGTKWNVSATKAKGLLTHWACQSCSPQPALPG
;
A
#
# COMPACT_ATOMS: atom_id res chain seq x y z
N MET A 1 20.07 13.79 17.21
CA MET A 1 19.40 12.60 16.63
C MET A 1 19.76 12.55 15.16
N ALA A 2 20.10 11.39 14.61
CA ALA A 2 20.31 11.26 13.17
C ALA A 2 18.96 11.46 12.46
N THR A 3 18.92 12.34 11.46
CA THR A 3 17.73 12.56 10.64
C THR A 3 17.67 11.47 9.58
N LEU A 4 16.53 10.76 9.52
CA LEU A 4 16.29 9.79 8.44
C LEU A 4 15.99 10.56 7.15
N CYS A 5 16.47 10.07 6.01
CA CYS A 5 16.12 10.62 4.70
C CYS A 5 15.38 9.58 3.88
N LEU A 6 14.14 9.89 3.48
CA LEU A 6 13.36 9.08 2.55
C LEU A 6 13.31 9.78 1.19
N THR A 7 14.08 9.27 0.24
CA THR A 7 13.93 9.59 -1.18
C THR A 7 12.75 8.79 -1.73
N VAL A 8 11.82 9.44 -2.43
CA VAL A 8 10.66 8.77 -3.05
C VAL A 8 10.63 8.97 -4.56
N ASN A 9 10.24 7.93 -5.30
CA ASN A 9 10.01 8.03 -6.73
C ASN A 9 8.80 8.94 -6.99
N SER A 10 9.03 10.14 -7.53
CA SER A 10 7.94 11.09 -7.80
C SER A 10 7.07 10.69 -9.00
N GLY A 11 7.55 9.78 -9.86
CA GLY A 11 6.77 9.22 -10.97
C GLY A 11 5.77 8.14 -10.54
N ASP A 12 6.07 7.43 -9.45
CA ASP A 12 5.22 6.42 -8.83
C ASP A 12 5.35 6.49 -7.30
N PRO A 13 4.69 7.46 -6.65
CA PRO A 13 4.89 7.72 -5.22
C PRO A 13 4.48 6.53 -4.35
N PRO A 14 5.33 6.09 -3.40
CA PRO A 14 5.04 4.96 -2.52
C PRO A 14 4.07 5.39 -1.41
N LEU A 15 2.77 5.45 -1.73
CA LEU A 15 1.74 6.00 -0.83
C LEU A 15 1.76 5.36 0.57
N GLY A 16 1.98 4.05 0.67
CA GLY A 16 2.07 3.37 1.97
C GLY A 16 3.22 3.91 2.82
N ALA A 17 4.39 4.12 2.23
CA ALA A 17 5.56 4.66 2.94
C ALA A 17 5.36 6.13 3.32
N LEU A 18 4.76 6.93 2.44
CA LEU A 18 4.43 8.33 2.71
C LEU A 18 3.39 8.46 3.84
N LEU A 19 2.38 7.58 3.86
CA LEU A 19 1.43 7.49 4.96
C LEU A 19 2.13 7.10 6.27
N ALA A 20 3.05 6.13 6.23
CA ALA A 20 3.79 5.76 7.43
C ALA A 20 4.58 6.96 7.97
N VAL A 21 5.30 7.69 7.12
CA VAL A 21 6.01 8.93 7.51
C VAL A 21 5.07 9.94 8.15
N GLU A 22 3.91 10.20 7.55
CA GLU A 22 2.93 11.16 8.08
C GLU A 22 2.44 10.79 9.49
N HIS A 23 2.38 9.50 9.83
CA HIS A 23 1.98 9.01 11.15
C HIS A 23 3.13 8.92 12.17
N VAL A 24 4.39 9.01 11.74
CA VAL A 24 5.56 8.90 12.64
C VAL A 24 6.40 10.16 12.74
N LYS A 25 6.11 11.20 11.95
CA LYS A 25 6.89 12.45 11.87
C LYS A 25 7.01 13.20 13.19
N ASP A 26 6.05 13.03 14.10
CA ASP A 26 6.10 13.66 15.44
C ASP A 26 6.97 12.87 16.43
N ASN A 27 7.33 11.63 16.09
CA ASN A 27 8.16 10.75 16.92
C ASN A 27 9.60 10.64 16.41
N VAL A 28 9.81 10.82 15.10
CA VAL A 28 11.10 10.63 14.43
C VAL A 28 11.32 11.73 13.39
N SER A 29 12.50 12.36 13.44
CA SER A 29 12.94 13.34 12.44
C SER A 29 13.20 12.65 11.10
N ILE A 30 12.28 12.83 10.14
CA ILE A 30 12.36 12.26 8.79
C ILE A 30 12.24 13.39 7.77
N PHE A 31 13.23 13.50 6.91
CA PHE A 31 13.20 14.34 5.72
C PHE A 31 12.71 13.51 4.53
N VAL A 32 11.80 14.06 3.73
CA VAL A 32 11.29 13.41 2.51
C VAL A 32 11.69 14.25 1.31
N GLU A 33 12.38 13.63 0.36
CA GLU A 33 12.83 14.25 -0.89
C GLU A 33 12.32 13.50 -2.11
N GLU A 34 12.14 14.22 -3.21
CA GLU A 34 11.77 13.63 -4.50
C GLU A 34 13.01 13.06 -5.20
N GLY A 35 12.84 11.89 -5.81
CA GLY A 35 13.86 11.22 -6.60
C GLY A 35 13.26 10.29 -7.64
N LYS A 36 14.07 9.35 -8.13
CA LYS A 36 13.68 8.36 -9.15
C LYS A 36 13.35 6.98 -8.58
N GLU A 37 13.73 6.75 -7.34
CA GLU A 37 13.62 5.46 -6.65
C GLU A 37 13.19 5.68 -5.20
N ASN A 38 12.73 4.61 -4.55
CA ASN A 38 12.31 4.63 -3.17
C ASN A 38 13.48 4.15 -2.29
N ILE A 39 14.07 5.06 -1.51
CA ILE A 39 15.26 4.77 -0.70
C ILE A 39 15.10 5.43 0.67
N LEU A 40 15.10 4.63 1.73
CA LEU A 40 15.27 5.12 3.09
C LEU A 40 16.73 5.00 3.51
N ARG A 41 17.39 6.14 3.71
CA ARG A 41 18.73 6.23 4.29
C ARG A 41 18.64 6.38 5.80
N VAL A 42 19.12 5.38 6.51
CA VAL A 42 19.15 5.33 7.98
C VAL A 42 20.46 5.87 8.53
N SER A 43 21.57 5.55 7.87
CA SER A 43 22.91 6.05 8.18
C SER A 43 23.75 6.09 6.89
N GLU A 44 25.03 6.45 7.00
CA GLU A 44 25.95 6.44 5.84
C GLU A 44 26.01 5.07 5.15
N ASN A 45 25.92 3.98 5.92
CA ASN A 45 26.13 2.61 5.43
C ASN A 45 24.87 1.74 5.42
N VAL A 46 23.73 2.26 5.89
CA VAL A 46 22.48 1.48 6.00
C VAL A 46 21.38 2.16 5.20
N VAL A 47 20.89 1.45 4.19
CA VAL A 47 19.79 1.88 3.31
C VAL A 47 18.77 0.75 3.15
N PHE A 48 17.50 1.11 3.02
CA PHE A 48 16.43 0.21 2.62
C PHE A 48 15.80 0.69 1.32
N THR A 49 15.67 -0.21 0.35
CA THR A 49 15.08 0.08 -0.97
C THR A 49 13.75 -0.64 -1.20
N ASP A 50 13.52 -1.74 -0.47
CA ASP A 50 12.25 -2.44 -0.45
C ASP A 50 11.20 -1.70 0.41
N ILE A 51 10.01 -1.50 -0.13
CA ILE A 51 8.93 -0.75 0.54
C ILE A 51 8.54 -1.39 1.88
N ASN A 52 8.43 -2.71 1.94
CA ASN A 52 8.05 -3.39 3.17
C ASN A 52 9.14 -3.25 4.25
N SER A 53 10.41 -3.24 3.86
CA SER A 53 11.55 -2.96 4.75
C SER A 53 11.55 -1.53 5.25
N ILE A 54 11.25 -0.55 4.39
CA ILE A 54 11.07 0.86 4.76
C ILE A 54 9.94 0.99 5.80
N LEU A 55 8.77 0.43 5.52
CA LEU A 55 7.60 0.46 6.40
C LEU A 55 7.91 -0.16 7.77
N ARG A 56 8.51 -1.36 7.79
CA ARG A 56 8.92 -2.04 9.04
C ARG A 56 9.89 -1.21 9.84
N TYR A 57 10.90 -0.61 9.18
CA TYR A 57 11.88 0.20 9.88
C TYR A 57 11.23 1.43 10.52
N LEU A 58 10.40 2.17 9.77
CA LEU A 58 9.68 3.35 10.27
C LEU A 58 8.81 3.01 11.50
N ALA A 59 8.05 1.92 11.43
CA ALA A 59 7.21 1.51 12.56
C ALA A 59 8.03 1.05 13.78
N ARG A 60 9.19 0.44 13.58
CA ARG A 60 10.07 -0.03 14.67
C ARG A 60 10.85 1.08 15.35
N VAL A 61 11.20 2.14 14.62
CA VAL A 61 11.86 3.31 15.23
C VAL A 61 10.87 4.23 15.96
N ALA A 62 9.62 4.27 15.51
CA ALA A 62 8.54 5.08 16.10
C ALA A 62 7.58 4.26 16.98
N LEU A 63 8.11 3.65 18.04
CA LEU A 63 7.35 2.73 18.92
C LEU A 63 6.06 3.32 19.50
N THR A 64 6.05 4.62 19.76
CA THR A 64 4.89 5.37 20.27
C THR A 64 3.73 5.44 19.29
N ALA A 65 4.00 5.36 17.97
CA ALA A 65 2.96 5.35 16.94
C ALA A 65 2.23 3.99 16.85
N ARG A 66 2.81 2.92 17.42
CA ARG A 66 2.23 1.56 17.49
C ARG A 66 1.76 0.98 16.14
N LEU A 67 2.34 1.44 15.03
CA LEU A 67 1.99 0.96 13.69
C LEU A 67 2.34 -0.51 13.47
N TYR A 68 3.22 -1.08 14.31
CA TYR A 68 3.58 -2.50 14.25
C TYR A 68 2.85 -3.35 15.28
N GLY A 69 1.73 -2.92 15.85
CA GLY A 69 0.97 -3.72 16.81
C GLY A 69 1.59 -3.80 18.21
N SER A 70 0.86 -4.41 19.14
CA SER A 70 1.14 -4.40 20.58
C SER A 70 1.65 -5.74 21.14
N ASN A 71 1.49 -6.83 20.39
CA ASN A 71 1.86 -8.18 20.81
C ASN A 71 2.29 -9.04 19.60
N LEU A 72 2.89 -10.19 19.87
CA LEU A 72 3.47 -11.07 18.84
C LEU A 72 2.44 -11.55 17.80
N MET A 73 1.20 -11.78 18.22
CA MET A 73 0.12 -12.18 17.31
C MET A 73 -0.19 -11.05 16.34
N GLU A 74 -0.37 -9.81 16.83
CA GLU A 74 -0.59 -8.64 15.98
C GLU A 74 0.60 -8.37 15.05
N HIS A 75 1.85 -8.57 15.51
CA HIS A 75 3.05 -8.45 14.67
C HIS A 75 2.97 -9.41 13.48
N THR A 76 2.54 -10.64 13.74
CA THR A 76 2.40 -11.69 12.73
C THR A 76 1.26 -11.40 11.76
N GLU A 77 0.10 -10.96 12.25
CA GLU A 77 -1.01 -10.54 11.39
C GLU A 77 -0.59 -9.36 10.49
N ILE A 78 0.19 -8.40 11.02
CA ILE A 78 0.69 -7.27 10.23
C ILE A 78 1.62 -7.76 9.11
N ASP A 79 2.58 -8.64 9.43
CA ASP A 79 3.47 -9.21 8.41
C ASP A 79 2.70 -9.98 7.34
N HIS A 80 1.67 -10.73 7.74
CA HIS A 80 0.77 -11.41 6.81
C HIS A 80 0.09 -10.43 5.85
N TRP A 81 -0.49 -9.33 6.34
CA TRP A 81 -1.14 -8.34 5.48
C TRP A 81 -0.16 -7.58 4.58
N MET A 82 1.05 -7.34 5.05
CA MET A 82 2.12 -6.76 4.22
C MET A 82 2.46 -7.67 3.04
N GLU A 83 2.60 -8.97 3.28
CA GLU A 83 2.82 -9.96 2.22
C GLU A 83 1.60 -10.09 1.29
N PHE A 84 0.40 -10.16 1.85
CA PHE A 84 -0.86 -10.19 1.09
C PHE A 84 -0.96 -9.02 0.11
N SER A 85 -0.62 -7.80 0.58
CA SER A 85 -0.66 -6.58 -0.24
C SER A 85 0.39 -6.59 -1.35
N ALA A 86 1.57 -7.16 -1.10
CA ALA A 86 2.66 -7.21 -2.07
C ALA A 86 2.47 -8.32 -3.13
N THR A 87 1.69 -9.35 -2.83
CA THR A 87 1.58 -10.57 -3.65
C THR A 87 0.18 -10.78 -4.25
N LYS A 88 -0.79 -11.20 -3.44
CA LYS A 88 -2.14 -11.55 -3.88
C LYS A 88 -2.88 -10.32 -4.41
N LEU A 89 -2.82 -9.21 -3.67
CA LEU A 89 -3.64 -8.03 -3.95
C LEU A 89 -3.12 -7.22 -5.15
N SER A 90 -1.81 -7.22 -5.37
CA SER A 90 -1.15 -6.55 -6.50
C SER A 90 -1.28 -7.34 -7.82
N SER A 91 -1.64 -8.62 -7.74
CA SER A 91 -1.79 -9.50 -8.92
C SER A 91 -3.17 -9.39 -9.54
N CYS A 92 -3.23 -9.02 -10.82
CA CYS A 92 -4.48 -8.96 -11.59
C CYS A 92 -5.25 -10.29 -11.59
N HIS A 93 -4.54 -11.43 -11.68
CA HIS A 93 -5.15 -12.76 -11.69
C HIS A 93 -5.75 -13.14 -10.33
N LEU A 94 -5.09 -12.76 -9.23
CA LEU A 94 -5.51 -13.12 -7.87
C LEU A 94 -6.43 -12.07 -7.23
N PHE A 95 -6.55 -10.89 -7.84
CA PHE A 95 -7.34 -9.79 -7.31
C PHE A 95 -8.79 -10.16 -6.96
N PRO A 96 -9.56 -10.90 -7.80
CA PRO A 96 -10.94 -11.25 -7.46
C PRO A 96 -11.08 -12.12 -6.21
N SER A 97 -10.14 -13.03 -5.94
CA SER A 97 -10.15 -13.83 -4.72
C SER A 97 -9.62 -13.02 -3.53
N ALA A 98 -8.55 -12.24 -3.74
CA ALA A 98 -7.96 -11.37 -2.73
C ALA A 98 -8.97 -10.35 -2.18
N ILE A 99 -9.73 -9.68 -3.04
CA ILE A 99 -10.70 -8.67 -2.59
C ILE A 99 -11.84 -9.29 -1.77
N ASN A 100 -12.22 -10.53 -2.06
CA ASN A 100 -13.22 -11.28 -1.30
C ASN A 100 -12.68 -11.76 0.06
N GLU A 101 -11.44 -12.25 0.10
CA GLU A 101 -10.71 -12.59 1.33
C GLU A 101 -10.64 -11.37 2.26
N LEU A 102 -10.20 -10.23 1.72
CA LEU A 102 -10.14 -8.96 2.46
C LEU A 102 -11.53 -8.51 2.96
N ASN A 103 -12.56 -8.60 2.12
CA ASN A 103 -13.93 -8.24 2.51
C ASN A 103 -14.44 -9.10 3.67
N HIS A 104 -14.15 -10.40 3.65
CA HIS A 104 -14.53 -11.31 4.72
C HIS A 104 -13.82 -10.96 6.02
N CYS A 105 -12.50 -10.74 5.99
CA CYS A 105 -11.72 -10.33 7.16
C CYS A 105 -12.21 -9.02 7.78
N LEU A 106 -12.65 -8.06 6.97
CA LEU A 106 -13.16 -6.76 7.42
C LEU A 106 -14.61 -6.78 7.92
N SER A 107 -15.32 -7.91 7.82
CA SER A 107 -16.75 -8.00 8.20
C SER A 107 -17.02 -7.63 9.66
N LEU A 108 -16.12 -8.01 10.57
CA LEU A 108 -16.21 -7.75 12.02
C LEU A 108 -15.09 -6.85 12.55
N ARG A 109 -14.35 -6.19 11.66
CA ARG A 109 -13.16 -5.41 12.02
C ARG A 109 -13.26 -3.98 11.52
N THR A 110 -12.73 -3.03 12.29
CA THR A 110 -12.62 -1.61 11.88
C THR A 110 -11.25 -1.32 11.26
N TYR A 111 -10.20 -1.95 11.78
CA TYR A 111 -8.83 -1.97 11.24
C TYR A 111 -8.42 -3.42 11.00
N LEU A 112 -7.44 -3.68 10.14
CA LEU A 112 -7.07 -5.05 9.79
C LEU A 112 -6.53 -5.85 10.98
N VAL A 113 -5.78 -5.20 11.86
CA VAL A 113 -5.13 -5.84 13.01
C VAL A 113 -5.40 -5.06 14.28
N GLY A 114 -5.76 -5.77 15.36
CA GLY A 114 -6.13 -5.16 16.63
C GLY A 114 -7.35 -4.21 16.48
N ASN A 115 -7.29 -3.05 17.14
CA ASN A 115 -8.34 -2.03 17.12
C ASN A 115 -7.81 -0.62 16.79
N SER A 116 -6.66 -0.54 16.10
CA SER A 116 -6.00 0.72 15.78
C SER A 116 -5.31 0.63 14.42
N LEU A 117 -5.01 1.79 13.82
CA LEU A 117 -4.27 1.86 12.57
C LEU A 117 -2.91 1.16 12.69
N SER A 118 -2.58 0.35 11.68
CA SER A 118 -1.32 -0.41 11.62
C SER A 118 -0.72 -0.38 10.22
N LEU A 119 0.51 -0.90 10.06
CA LEU A 119 1.12 -1.07 8.74
C LEU A 119 0.28 -1.94 7.81
N ALA A 120 -0.49 -2.91 8.35
CA ALA A 120 -1.41 -3.71 7.57
C ALA A 120 -2.41 -2.83 6.82
N ASP A 121 -3.00 -1.85 7.52
CA ASP A 121 -3.96 -0.92 6.93
C ASP A 121 -3.29 -0.04 5.86
N LEU A 122 -2.10 0.48 6.16
CA LEU A 122 -1.38 1.38 5.25
C LEU A 122 -0.99 0.69 3.95
N CYS A 123 -0.42 -0.52 4.02
CA CYS A 123 0.05 -1.23 2.83
C CYS A 123 -1.11 -1.74 1.97
N VAL A 124 -2.14 -2.35 2.58
CA VAL A 124 -3.31 -2.85 1.86
C VAL A 124 -4.07 -1.70 1.20
N TRP A 125 -4.23 -0.57 1.89
CA TRP A 125 -4.95 0.59 1.34
C TRP A 125 -4.18 1.21 0.18
N ALA A 126 -2.86 1.38 0.33
CA ALA A 126 -2.01 1.94 -0.73
C ALA A 126 -2.02 1.05 -1.98
N THR A 127 -1.90 -0.28 -1.81
CA THR A 127 -1.98 -1.22 -2.93
C THR A 127 -3.34 -1.16 -3.62
N LEU A 128 -4.45 -1.15 -2.86
CA LEU A 128 -5.78 -1.03 -3.44
C LEU A 128 -5.93 0.26 -4.24
N LYS A 129 -5.48 1.39 -3.69
CA LYS A 129 -5.57 2.69 -4.36
C LYS A 129 -4.83 2.69 -5.70
N GLY A 130 -3.70 2.01 -5.80
CA GLY A 130 -2.93 1.83 -7.05
C GLY A 130 -3.48 0.77 -8.01
N THR A 131 -4.44 -0.06 -7.59
CA THR A 131 -4.94 -1.18 -8.40
C THR A 131 -6.07 -0.72 -9.33
N ALA A 132 -5.88 -0.88 -10.65
CA ALA A 132 -6.88 -0.47 -11.65
C ALA A 132 -8.24 -1.17 -11.48
N ALA A 133 -8.23 -2.48 -11.21
CA ALA A 133 -9.46 -3.26 -10.99
C ALA A 133 -10.29 -2.74 -9.81
N TRP A 134 -9.64 -2.26 -8.74
CA TRP A 134 -10.31 -1.62 -7.62
C TRP A 134 -10.98 -0.31 -8.02
N GLN A 135 -10.28 0.53 -8.79
CA GLN A 135 -10.82 1.81 -9.28
C GLN A 135 -12.05 1.59 -10.17
N GLU A 136 -12.02 0.57 -11.03
CA GLU A 136 -13.17 0.18 -11.86
C GLU A 136 -14.35 -0.30 -10.99
N GLN A 137 -14.10 -1.13 -9.97
CA GLN A 137 -15.15 -1.59 -9.05
C GLN A 137 -15.80 -0.43 -8.28
N LEU A 138 -15.04 0.60 -7.92
CA LEU A 138 -15.58 1.80 -7.30
C LEU A 138 -16.48 2.59 -8.26
N GLN A 139 -16.06 2.76 -9.52
CA GLN A 139 -16.84 3.46 -10.55
C GLN A 139 -18.13 2.73 -10.91
N GLN A 140 -18.08 1.40 -10.99
CA GLN A 140 -19.23 0.55 -11.28
C GLN A 140 -20.12 0.31 -10.05
N ASN A 141 -19.74 0.84 -8.88
CA ASN A 141 -20.41 0.60 -7.61
C ASN A 141 -20.56 -0.92 -7.28
N SER A 142 -19.61 -1.73 -7.71
CA SER A 142 -19.55 -3.18 -7.51
C SER A 142 -18.54 -3.61 -6.43
N ALA A 143 -17.85 -2.65 -5.81
CA ALA A 143 -16.90 -2.90 -4.73
C ALA A 143 -17.54 -3.59 -3.51
N PRO A 144 -16.90 -4.61 -2.92
CA PRO A 144 -17.41 -5.28 -1.72
C PRO A 144 -17.60 -4.32 -0.52
N VAL A 145 -18.71 -4.49 0.20
CA VAL A 145 -19.22 -3.48 1.14
C VAL A 145 -18.29 -3.18 2.32
N HIS A 146 -17.62 -4.20 2.90
CA HIS A 146 -16.77 -4.00 4.07
C HIS A 146 -15.44 -3.35 3.69
N VAL A 147 -14.90 -3.72 2.52
CA VAL A 147 -13.72 -3.06 1.94
C VAL A 147 -14.03 -1.62 1.60
N LYS A 148 -15.16 -1.35 0.92
CA LYS A 148 -15.58 0.02 0.57
C LYS A 148 -15.70 0.91 1.81
N ARG A 149 -16.35 0.40 2.88
CA ARG A 149 -16.47 1.11 4.16
C ARG A 149 -15.09 1.39 4.78
N TRP A 150 -14.25 0.37 4.92
CA TRP A 150 -12.92 0.52 5.52
C TRP A 150 -12.02 1.46 4.69
N PHE A 151 -12.03 1.33 3.37
CA PHE A 151 -11.25 2.17 2.46
C PHE A 151 -11.64 3.64 2.58
N GLY A 152 -12.95 3.93 2.56
CA GLY A 152 -13.47 5.30 2.72
C GLY A 152 -13.22 5.86 4.13
N PHE A 153 -13.31 5.01 5.16
CA PHE A 153 -12.98 5.39 6.53
C PHE A 153 -11.52 5.84 6.67
N LEU A 154 -10.56 5.08 6.10
CA LEU A 154 -9.15 5.47 6.10
C LEU A 154 -8.91 6.71 5.25
N GLU A 155 -9.48 6.74 4.04
CA GLU A 155 -9.29 7.86 3.11
C GLU A 155 -9.75 9.19 3.71
N ALA A 156 -10.82 9.21 4.51
CA ALA A 156 -11.33 10.42 5.15
C ALA A 156 -10.44 10.98 6.28
N GLN A 157 -9.42 10.26 6.74
CA GLN A 157 -8.55 10.71 7.83
C GLN A 157 -7.57 11.79 7.37
N GLN A 158 -7.21 12.72 8.27
CA GLN A 158 -6.38 13.88 7.95
C GLN A 158 -5.02 13.51 7.35
N ALA A 159 -4.36 12.47 7.86
CA ALA A 159 -3.08 12.01 7.34
C ALA A 159 -3.19 11.49 5.89
N PHE A 160 -4.27 10.75 5.59
CA PHE A 160 -4.54 10.24 4.24
C PHE A 160 -4.89 11.37 3.26
N GLN A 161 -5.66 12.37 3.70
CA GLN A 161 -5.94 13.57 2.93
C GLN A 161 -4.67 14.39 2.67
N SER A 162 -3.82 14.59 3.68
CA SER A 162 -2.54 15.31 3.59
C SER A 162 -1.59 14.69 2.56
N VAL A 163 -1.38 13.36 2.66
CA VAL A 163 -0.57 12.61 1.68
C VAL A 163 -1.24 12.65 0.31
N GLY A 164 -2.56 12.47 0.25
CA GLY A 164 -3.35 12.57 -0.96
C GLY A 164 -3.11 13.89 -1.68
N THR A 165 -3.33 15.04 -1.03
CA THR A 165 -3.14 16.36 -1.64
C THR A 165 -1.71 16.60 -2.11
N LYS A 166 -0.71 16.19 -1.33
CA LYS A 166 0.70 16.43 -1.66
C LYS A 166 1.21 15.54 -2.80
N TRP A 167 0.73 14.30 -2.89
CA TRP A 167 1.30 13.28 -3.76
C TRP A 167 0.31 12.71 -4.78
N ASN A 168 -0.83 13.38 -5.03
CA ASN A 168 -1.81 12.94 -6.04
C ASN A 168 -1.24 13.06 -7.45
N VAL A 169 -0.40 12.10 -7.83
CA VAL A 169 -0.15 11.78 -9.23
C VAL A 169 -1.37 10.97 -9.66
N SER A 170 -2.38 11.67 -10.15
CA SER A 170 -3.54 11.04 -10.78
C SER A 170 -3.01 9.95 -11.72
N ALA A 171 -3.60 8.75 -11.66
CA ALA A 171 -3.22 7.53 -12.39
C ALA A 171 -3.24 7.67 -13.94
N THR A 172 -3.24 8.89 -14.44
CA THR A 172 -3.26 9.31 -15.83
C THR A 172 -1.90 9.18 -16.52
N LYS A 173 -0.77 9.10 -15.79
CA LYS A 173 0.59 9.04 -16.41
C LYS A 173 1.18 7.65 -16.62
N ALA A 174 0.69 6.61 -15.94
CA ALA A 174 1.14 5.22 -16.15
C ALA A 174 0.42 4.48 -17.30
N LYS A 175 -0.52 5.15 -18.00
CA LYS A 175 -1.22 4.60 -19.17
C LYS A 175 -0.35 4.41 -20.42
N GLY A 176 0.91 4.86 -20.40
CA GLY A 176 1.80 4.82 -21.57
C GLY A 176 2.65 3.56 -21.73
N LEU A 177 2.89 2.76 -20.68
CA LEU A 177 3.92 1.71 -20.75
C LEU A 177 3.43 0.28 -20.45
N LEU A 178 2.30 0.10 -19.77
CA LEU A 178 1.80 -1.24 -19.40
C LEU A 178 0.66 -1.77 -20.30
N THR A 179 0.03 -0.92 -21.10
CA THR A 179 -1.08 -1.31 -21.99
C THR A 179 -0.62 -1.99 -23.28
N HIS A 180 0.65 -1.89 -23.67
CA HIS A 180 1.13 -2.53 -24.91
C HIS A 180 1.55 -4.01 -24.73
N TRP A 181 1.85 -4.47 -23.50
CA TRP A 181 2.32 -5.86 -23.31
C TRP A 181 1.24 -6.82 -22.78
N ALA A 182 0.22 -6.31 -22.07
CA ALA A 182 -0.73 -7.18 -21.36
C ALA A 182 -1.86 -7.75 -22.23
N CYS A 183 -2.00 -7.35 -23.51
CA CYS A 183 -3.12 -7.79 -24.36
C CYS A 183 -2.76 -8.79 -25.47
N GLN A 184 -1.47 -9.11 -25.68
CA GLN A 184 -1.06 -10.02 -26.76
C GLN A 184 -0.81 -11.47 -26.32
N SER A 185 -0.82 -11.77 -25.02
CA SER A 185 -0.48 -13.11 -24.50
C SER A 185 -1.70 -13.97 -24.14
N CYS A 186 -2.93 -13.52 -24.41
CA CYS A 186 -4.15 -14.25 -24.07
C CYS A 186 -5.10 -14.38 -25.27
N SER A 187 -4.60 -14.89 -26.40
CA SER A 187 -5.43 -15.39 -27.50
C SER A 187 -5.35 -16.92 -27.50
N PRO A 188 -6.46 -17.67 -27.38
CA PRO A 188 -6.42 -19.11 -27.59
C PRO A 188 -6.09 -19.39 -29.07
N GLN A 189 -5.06 -20.21 -29.32
CA GLN A 189 -4.75 -20.69 -30.67
C GLN A 189 -5.94 -21.52 -31.20
N PRO A 190 -6.41 -21.28 -32.44
CA PRO A 190 -7.41 -22.14 -33.06
C PRO A 190 -6.80 -23.54 -33.33
N ALA A 191 -7.54 -24.58 -32.95
CA ALA A 191 -7.17 -25.97 -33.22
C ALA A 191 -7.06 -26.21 -34.74
N LEU A 192 -5.96 -26.86 -35.14
CA LEU A 192 -5.74 -27.33 -36.52
C LEU A 192 -6.72 -28.46 -36.86
N PRO A 193 -7.36 -28.44 -38.04
CA PRO A 193 -8.06 -29.62 -38.54
C PRO A 193 -7.05 -30.68 -39.02
N GLY A 194 -7.38 -31.95 -38.75
CA GLY A 194 -6.59 -33.12 -39.15
C GLY A 194 -6.68 -33.47 -40.63
#